data_AF-A0A7S4SHP2-F1
#
_entry.id   AF-A0A7S4SHP2-F1
#
_cell.length_a   1.000
_cell.length_b   1.000
_cell.length_c   1.000
_cell.angle_alpha   90.00
_cell.angle_beta   90.00
_cell.angle_gamma   90.00
#
_symmetry.space_group_name_H-M   'P 1'
#
loop_
_entity.id
_entity.type
_entity.pdbx_description
1 polymer ?
#
loop_
_entity_poly.entity_id
_entity_poly.type
_entity_poly.pdbx_seq_one_letter_code
_entity_poly.pdbx_strand_id
1 'polypeptide(L)'
;QPCAQAFGFELPRRLSFPLHTPAGLPPRQGSCIPNRMESMQTFFFLCLALAIPSHASTGAHFRGSTSEAAGLRVETGEVEFSIRSSMEALVRGGGRLSGIEAALSQTFKALPKNSRGRLSPRAVRYLVHGYFAKEHGWLIRGLERHGMQADTSEVHEASILQDRAPALVEALLEARQADRGLALEDVVAMVAALERLIFDESIQLLEAAYSLNYLTTEGPMDEGELHEVLRSYLLVFEMGMRSNLSDARKHQAIKRKLERAGGSYLTLVEFEEDAVRNFGFAHSHRMNPFADPQYTFQAASHIVEDLAQAYGKWQNAECRQMKEELIKLDVDGDGRVPLSSFYAQPETSSYQFTESREYLQTIGALDETVSSTPRVRIANYMLGPSNCIASSSYYSVCCLSECEAIMNELEGAVQAPTAPAARLLGIVANLTSSSYAPEAPRQLPEDLRDKMHAIAERHGGEAPLHGRLFAQWLHSAFPQECPYPHVHENAAVLSPGKWLNSGSFTAPKEERVRAMEQAGSATEEAHQAAEAQPQALEWSEDEVLPLEEPAQRSRGALGGNAARLAVQLAVLLALLRAAFSG
;
A
#
# COMPACT_ATOMS: atom_id res chain seq x y z
N GLN A 1 41.89 -7.29 27.50
CA GLN A 1 41.17 -6.65 26.38
C GLN A 1 39.81 -7.30 26.29
N PRO A 2 38.70 -6.61 26.63
CA PRO A 2 37.39 -7.21 26.54
C PRO A 2 36.86 -7.08 25.11
N CYS A 3 36.35 -8.18 24.57
CA CYS A 3 35.65 -8.24 23.30
C CYS A 3 34.47 -7.28 23.31
N ALA A 4 34.52 -6.25 22.46
CA ALA A 4 33.36 -5.44 22.14
C ALA A 4 32.33 -6.32 21.42
N GLN A 5 31.16 -6.48 22.02
CA GLN A 5 29.98 -7.00 21.37
C GLN A 5 29.61 -6.06 20.22
N ALA A 6 29.87 -6.49 18.99
CA ALA A 6 29.29 -5.88 17.80
C ALA A 6 27.79 -6.18 17.83
N PHE A 7 27.01 -5.23 18.34
CA PHE A 7 25.57 -5.20 18.09
C PHE A 7 25.39 -4.95 16.59
N GLY A 8 24.96 -6.00 15.87
CA GLY A 8 24.60 -5.92 14.47
C GLY A 8 23.44 -4.94 14.29
N PHE A 9 23.75 -3.78 13.71
CA PHE A 9 22.78 -2.80 13.25
C PHE A 9 22.42 -3.14 11.80
N GLU A 10 21.18 -3.54 11.54
CA GLU A 10 20.61 -3.43 10.20
C GLU A 10 20.19 -1.97 9.99
N LEU A 11 21.03 -1.21 9.30
CA LEU A 11 20.56 0.00 8.60
C LEU A 11 19.51 -0.42 7.56
N PRO A 12 18.50 0.41 7.23
CA PRO A 12 17.68 0.14 6.06
C PRO A 12 18.61 -0.11 4.87
N ARG A 13 18.34 -1.20 4.12
CA ARG A 13 19.30 -1.81 3.17
C ARG A 13 19.92 -0.84 2.15
N ARG A 14 19.29 0.32 1.89
CA ARG A 14 19.78 1.36 0.97
C ARG A 14 20.80 2.34 1.57
N LEU A 15 21.08 2.29 2.89
CA LEU A 15 22.24 2.97 3.49
C LEU A 15 23.50 2.08 3.56
N SER A 16 23.41 0.86 3.01
CA SER A 16 24.50 -0.10 2.93
C SER A 16 25.17 0.00 1.55
N PHE A 17 26.07 0.96 1.37
CA PHE A 17 26.95 1.00 0.20
C PHE A 17 28.06 -0.06 0.30
N PRO A 18 28.52 -0.64 -0.84
CA PRO A 18 29.72 -1.46 -0.85
C PRO A 18 30.92 -0.55 -0.55
N LEU A 19 31.58 -0.82 0.57
CA LEU A 19 32.88 -0.22 0.87
C LEU A 19 33.87 -0.65 -0.21
N HIS A 20 34.35 0.29 -1.01
CA HIS A 20 35.55 0.10 -1.81
C HIS A 20 36.75 0.07 -0.87
N THR A 21 37.28 -1.11 -0.57
CA THR A 21 38.59 -1.29 0.08
C THR A 21 39.46 -2.28 -0.70
N PRO A 22 40.77 -2.02 -0.85
CA PRO A 22 41.65 -2.86 -1.65
C PRO A 22 42.04 -4.16 -0.93
N ALA A 23 42.27 -5.20 -1.74
CA ALA A 23 42.49 -6.60 -1.37
C ALA A 23 43.67 -6.87 -0.39
N GLY A 24 43.50 -7.90 0.46
CA GLY A 24 44.62 -8.56 1.14
C GLY A 24 44.29 -9.57 2.25
N LEU A 25 44.42 -10.87 1.92
CA LEU A 25 44.72 -12.06 2.76
C LEU A 25 43.58 -12.76 3.58
N PRO A 26 43.60 -14.12 3.67
CA PRO A 26 42.45 -14.94 4.11
C PRO A 26 42.45 -15.28 5.61
N PRO A 27 41.29 -15.55 6.26
CA PRO A 27 41.25 -16.07 7.61
C PRO A 27 41.10 -17.60 7.67
N ARG A 28 41.67 -18.16 8.75
CA ARG A 28 41.72 -19.58 9.11
C ARG A 28 40.38 -20.11 9.64
N GLN A 29 40.12 -21.39 9.38
CA GLN A 29 38.99 -22.19 9.84
C GLN A 29 38.95 -22.35 11.37
N GLY A 30 37.74 -22.24 11.94
CA GLY A 30 37.41 -22.66 13.31
C GLY A 30 35.94 -23.05 13.37
N SER A 31 35.68 -24.35 13.48
CA SER A 31 34.37 -25.01 13.54
C SER A 31 33.77 -24.99 14.95
N CYS A 32 32.47 -24.70 15.09
CA CYS A 32 31.68 -25.04 16.27
C CYS A 32 30.33 -25.66 15.85
N ILE A 33 30.04 -26.83 16.42
CA ILE A 33 28.89 -27.72 16.22
C ILE A 33 27.71 -27.25 17.11
N PRO A 34 26.44 -27.30 16.67
CA PRO A 34 25.30 -27.13 17.57
C PRO A 34 24.76 -28.49 18.03
N ASN A 35 24.45 -28.59 19.34
CA ASN A 35 23.81 -29.76 19.94
C ASN A 35 22.29 -29.73 19.75
N ARG A 36 21.79 -30.92 19.43
CA ARG A 36 20.41 -31.34 19.16
C ARG A 36 19.69 -31.64 20.48
N MET A 37 18.40 -31.32 20.59
CA MET A 37 17.52 -31.98 21.57
C MET A 37 16.15 -32.28 20.95
N GLU A 38 15.82 -33.56 20.99
CA GLU A 38 14.68 -34.27 20.41
C GLU A 38 13.39 -34.02 21.22
N SER A 39 12.25 -33.75 20.56
CA SER A 39 11.19 -34.71 20.19
C SER A 39 10.72 -35.66 21.31
N MET A 40 9.46 -35.50 21.74
CA MET A 40 8.65 -36.63 22.21
C MET A 40 7.16 -36.38 21.96
N GLN A 41 6.62 -37.11 20.97
CA GLN A 41 5.19 -37.35 20.79
C GLN A 41 4.79 -38.62 21.54
N THR A 42 3.59 -38.68 22.13
CA THR A 42 2.76 -39.90 22.17
C THR A 42 1.30 -39.63 22.54
N PHE A 43 0.44 -40.39 21.87
CA PHE A 43 -1.04 -40.44 21.83
C PHE A 43 -1.71 -40.95 23.12
N PHE A 44 -2.99 -40.61 23.37
CA PHE A 44 -4.15 -41.56 23.34
C PHE A 44 -5.53 -40.93 23.69
N PHE A 45 -6.50 -41.17 22.78
CA PHE A 45 -7.96 -41.41 22.84
C PHE A 45 -8.91 -40.87 23.96
N LEU A 46 -9.94 -40.14 23.48
CA LEU A 46 -11.39 -40.47 23.41
C LEU A 46 -12.19 -40.75 24.72
N CYS A 47 -13.20 -39.91 25.03
CA CYS A 47 -14.65 -40.24 25.00
C CYS A 47 -15.58 -39.31 25.83
N LEU A 48 -16.66 -38.90 25.16
CA LEU A 48 -18.06 -38.69 25.58
C LEU A 48 -18.46 -37.86 26.82
N ALA A 49 -19.11 -36.74 26.50
CA ALA A 49 -20.43 -36.26 26.95
C ALA A 49 -21.18 -36.98 28.10
N LEU A 50 -21.63 -36.21 29.10
CA LEU A 50 -23.05 -35.92 29.38
C LEU A 50 -23.26 -35.07 30.65
N ALA A 51 -24.21 -34.13 30.54
CA ALA A 51 -25.18 -33.67 31.55
C ALA A 51 -24.76 -32.71 32.71
N ILE A 52 -25.48 -31.58 32.70
CA ILE A 52 -25.69 -30.50 33.67
C ILE A 52 -26.44 -31.06 34.92
N PRO A 53 -26.23 -30.57 36.16
CA PRO A 53 -27.04 -29.44 36.67
C PRO A 53 -26.32 -28.43 37.56
N SER A 54 -26.89 -27.24 37.50
CA SER A 54 -26.69 -26.03 38.29
C SER A 54 -26.79 -26.27 39.81
N HIS A 55 -25.84 -25.73 40.57
CA HIS A 55 -26.09 -25.24 41.91
C HIS A 55 -25.47 -23.85 42.08
N ALA A 56 -26.33 -22.88 42.37
CA ALA A 56 -25.94 -21.59 42.90
C ALA A 56 -25.57 -21.76 44.38
N SER A 57 -24.39 -21.29 44.77
CA SER A 57 -24.16 -20.82 46.13
C SER A 57 -23.26 -19.59 46.10
N THR A 58 -23.77 -18.55 46.74
CA THR A 58 -23.13 -17.31 47.13
C THR A 58 -22.14 -17.55 48.27
N GLY A 59 -20.95 -16.94 48.21
CA GLY A 59 -20.19 -16.62 49.42
C GLY A 59 -18.66 -16.66 49.35
N ALA A 60 -18.07 -15.47 49.26
CA ALA A 60 -16.83 -15.03 49.92
C ALA A 60 -15.44 -15.40 49.36
N HIS A 61 -14.83 -14.36 48.78
CA HIS A 61 -13.44 -13.90 48.96
C HIS A 61 -12.25 -14.77 48.53
N PHE A 62 -11.67 -14.40 47.38
CA PHE A 62 -10.22 -14.31 47.25
C PHE A 62 -9.83 -13.12 46.35
N ARG A 63 -8.92 -12.28 46.85
CA ARG A 63 -8.41 -11.04 46.23
C ARG A 63 -7.44 -11.35 45.08
N GLY A 64 -7.57 -10.65 43.95
CA GLY A 64 -6.48 -10.54 42.96
C GLY A 64 -6.85 -9.90 41.62
N SER A 65 -6.52 -8.60 41.47
CA SER A 65 -6.04 -7.92 40.24
C SER A 65 -6.85 -8.02 38.93
N THR A 66 -7.45 -6.91 38.48
CA THR A 66 -7.07 -6.12 37.28
C THR A 66 -8.17 -5.11 36.90
N SER A 67 -7.74 -3.92 36.52
CA SER A 67 -8.54 -2.72 36.21
C SER A 67 -9.49 -2.93 35.03
N GLU A 68 -10.74 -2.54 35.22
CA GLU A 68 -11.82 -2.49 34.22
C GLU A 68 -11.45 -1.60 33.02
N ALA A 69 -11.59 -2.17 31.82
CA ALA A 69 -11.79 -1.40 30.58
C ALA A 69 -13.28 -1.04 30.51
N ALA A 70 -13.62 0.19 30.87
CA ALA A 70 -14.96 0.73 30.70
C ALA A 70 -15.21 0.99 29.21
N GLY A 71 -16.09 0.21 28.60
CA GLY A 71 -16.60 0.45 27.25
C GLY A 71 -17.48 1.69 27.24
N LEU A 72 -16.97 2.79 26.67
CA LEU A 72 -17.75 3.99 26.40
C LEU A 72 -18.54 3.75 25.10
N ARG A 73 -19.85 3.49 25.23
CA ARG A 73 -20.79 3.63 24.11
C ARG A 73 -20.98 5.12 23.88
N VAL A 74 -20.38 5.63 22.80
CA VAL A 74 -20.61 6.99 22.31
C VAL A 74 -22.00 7.04 21.68
N GLU A 75 -22.83 7.97 22.13
CA GLU A 75 -24.15 8.22 21.56
C GLU A 75 -24.00 8.95 20.21
N THR A 76 -24.85 8.59 19.25
CA THR A 76 -24.84 9.04 17.84
C THR A 76 -24.85 10.56 17.62
N GLY A 77 -25.11 11.37 18.64
CA GLY A 77 -25.05 12.83 18.57
C GLY A 77 -23.64 13.44 18.70
N GLU A 78 -22.68 12.74 19.31
CA GLU A 78 -21.30 13.24 19.45
C GLU A 78 -20.48 13.07 18.16
N VAL A 79 -20.83 12.09 17.31
CA VAL A 79 -20.16 11.82 16.03
C VAL A 79 -20.44 12.94 15.02
N GLU A 80 -21.69 13.41 14.96
CA GLU A 80 -22.10 14.52 14.11
C GLU A 80 -21.37 15.82 14.51
N PHE A 81 -21.06 16.00 15.81
CA PHE A 81 -20.30 17.14 16.32
C PHE A 81 -18.78 17.02 16.06
N SER A 82 -18.20 15.82 16.11
CA SER A 82 -16.77 15.59 15.85
C SER A 82 -16.42 15.79 14.36
N ILE A 83 -17.23 15.23 13.45
CA ILE A 83 -17.09 15.47 12.01
C ILE A 83 -17.37 16.93 11.68
N ARG A 84 -18.41 17.54 12.28
CA ARG A 84 -18.72 18.96 12.06
C ARG A 84 -17.67 19.91 12.64
N SER A 85 -17.06 19.62 13.78
CA SER A 85 -15.97 20.44 14.33
C SER A 85 -14.70 20.34 13.48
N SER A 86 -14.44 19.16 12.90
CA SER A 86 -13.37 18.94 11.93
C SER A 86 -13.68 19.65 10.60
N MET A 87 -14.94 19.64 10.16
CA MET A 87 -15.43 20.43 9.02
C MET A 87 -15.39 21.94 9.28
N GLU A 88 -15.69 22.42 10.49
CA GLU A 88 -15.62 23.84 10.86
C GLU A 88 -14.16 24.35 10.95
N ALA A 89 -13.20 23.48 11.28
CA ALA A 89 -11.77 23.76 11.11
C ALA A 89 -11.36 23.78 9.62
N LEU A 90 -11.92 22.89 8.79
CA LEU A 90 -11.73 22.84 7.33
C LEU A 90 -12.37 24.02 6.57
N VAL A 91 -13.42 24.64 7.11
CA VAL A 91 -14.09 25.82 6.52
C VAL A 91 -13.16 27.04 6.42
N ARG A 92 -12.06 27.12 7.18
CA ARG A 92 -11.02 28.17 7.00
C ARG A 92 -10.10 27.92 5.79
N GLY A 93 -10.19 26.74 5.16
CA GLY A 93 -9.37 26.28 4.04
C GLY A 93 -10.16 25.97 2.77
N GLY A 94 -11.21 26.74 2.46
CA GLY A 94 -12.13 26.46 1.33
C GLY A 94 -11.46 26.20 -0.03
N GLY A 95 -10.27 26.78 -0.30
CA GLY A 95 -9.49 26.49 -1.50
C GLY A 95 -8.96 25.04 -1.55
N ARG A 96 -8.59 24.45 -0.40
CA ARG A 96 -8.08 23.08 -0.31
C ARG A 96 -9.14 22.05 -0.68
N LEU A 97 -10.36 22.21 -0.14
CA LEU A 97 -11.49 21.33 -0.48
C LEU A 97 -11.82 21.38 -1.97
N SER A 98 -11.79 22.57 -2.58
CA SER A 98 -12.04 22.70 -4.03
C SER A 98 -10.97 22.03 -4.90
N GLY A 99 -9.71 22.05 -4.44
CA GLY A 99 -8.61 21.34 -5.11
C GLY A 99 -8.79 19.83 -5.05
N ILE A 100 -9.15 19.30 -3.87
CA ILE A 100 -9.43 17.87 -3.67
C ILE A 100 -10.62 17.44 -4.54
N GLU A 101 -11.72 18.19 -4.52
CA GLU A 101 -12.89 17.90 -5.33
C GLU A 101 -12.56 17.84 -6.83
N ALA A 102 -11.78 18.82 -7.33
CA ALA A 102 -11.34 18.84 -8.72
C ALA A 102 -10.50 17.60 -9.07
N ALA A 103 -9.60 17.17 -8.19
CA ALA A 103 -8.75 16.00 -8.39
C ALA A 103 -9.56 14.68 -8.40
N LEU A 104 -10.61 14.58 -7.57
CA LEU A 104 -11.44 13.37 -7.45
C LEU A 104 -12.55 13.27 -8.51
N SER A 105 -13.01 14.39 -9.05
CA SER A 105 -14.24 14.48 -9.84
C SER A 105 -14.27 13.55 -11.07
N GLN A 106 -13.16 13.43 -11.80
CA GLN A 106 -13.10 12.60 -13.01
C GLN A 106 -13.19 11.11 -12.67
N THR A 107 -12.39 10.62 -11.73
CA THR A 107 -12.44 9.23 -11.26
C THR A 107 -13.79 8.93 -10.60
N PHE A 108 -14.33 9.84 -9.79
CA PHE A 108 -15.68 9.69 -9.21
C PHE A 108 -16.73 9.42 -10.30
N LYS A 109 -16.69 10.12 -11.44
CA LYS A 109 -17.60 9.89 -12.58
C LYS A 109 -17.39 8.54 -13.25
N ALA A 110 -16.15 8.07 -13.33
CA ALA A 110 -15.81 6.78 -13.91
C ALA A 110 -16.18 5.57 -13.03
N LEU A 111 -16.43 5.75 -11.73
CA LEU A 111 -16.75 4.63 -10.83
C LEU A 111 -18.23 4.20 -10.88
N PRO A 112 -18.56 2.92 -10.66
CA PRO A 112 -19.94 2.48 -10.55
C PRO A 112 -20.63 3.12 -9.35
N LYS A 113 -21.87 3.56 -9.54
CA LYS A 113 -22.69 4.22 -8.51
C LYS A 113 -23.94 3.38 -8.23
N ASN A 114 -24.42 3.42 -7.01
CA ASN A 114 -25.70 2.83 -6.65
C ASN A 114 -26.88 3.64 -7.22
N SER A 115 -28.11 3.19 -6.93
CA SER A 115 -29.35 3.84 -7.38
C SER A 115 -29.50 5.32 -6.96
N ARG A 116 -28.72 5.78 -5.98
CA ARG A 116 -28.71 7.16 -5.47
C ARG A 116 -27.59 8.02 -6.06
N GLY A 117 -26.83 7.49 -7.02
CA GLY A 117 -25.67 8.18 -7.59
C GLY A 117 -24.46 8.24 -6.65
N ARG A 118 -24.41 7.36 -5.64
CA ARG A 118 -23.37 7.34 -4.60
C ARG A 118 -22.45 6.12 -4.75
N LEU A 119 -21.23 6.24 -4.24
CA LEU A 119 -20.22 5.18 -4.31
C LEU A 119 -20.38 4.16 -3.19
N SER A 120 -20.17 2.89 -3.52
CA SER A 120 -20.02 1.81 -2.53
C SER A 120 -18.73 2.00 -1.72
N PRO A 121 -18.61 1.41 -0.51
CA PRO A 121 -17.38 1.51 0.28
C PRO A 121 -16.12 1.05 -0.47
N ARG A 122 -16.23 0.04 -1.34
CA ARG A 122 -15.11 -0.43 -2.18
C ARG A 122 -14.71 0.60 -3.23
N ALA A 123 -15.67 1.24 -3.89
CA ALA A 123 -15.41 2.31 -4.85
C ALA A 123 -14.81 3.55 -4.17
N VAL A 124 -15.24 3.87 -2.94
CA VAL A 124 -14.60 4.94 -2.14
C VAL A 124 -13.16 4.60 -1.79
N ARG A 125 -12.89 3.37 -1.34
CA ARG A 125 -11.51 2.93 -1.07
C ARG A 125 -10.62 3.08 -2.30
N TYR A 126 -11.09 2.65 -3.47
CA TYR A 126 -10.37 2.82 -4.74
C TYR A 126 -10.08 4.30 -5.02
N LEU A 127 -11.10 5.16 -4.91
CA LEU A 127 -11.00 6.59 -5.18
C LEU A 127 -10.00 7.29 -4.25
N VAL A 128 -10.10 7.03 -2.94
CA VAL A 128 -9.22 7.61 -1.92
C VAL A 128 -7.79 7.10 -2.06
N HIS A 129 -7.61 5.79 -2.28
CA HIS A 129 -6.30 5.20 -2.56
C HIS A 129 -5.64 5.87 -3.77
N GLY A 130 -6.36 5.95 -4.89
CA GLY A 130 -5.87 6.55 -6.13
C GLY A 130 -5.47 8.01 -5.94
N TYR A 131 -6.25 8.79 -5.18
CA TYR A 131 -5.91 10.17 -4.84
C TYR A 131 -4.58 10.28 -4.09
N PHE A 132 -4.42 9.56 -2.98
CA PHE A 132 -3.20 9.66 -2.17
C PHE A 132 -1.96 9.12 -2.89
N ALA A 133 -2.10 8.04 -3.65
CA ALA A 133 -1.02 7.50 -4.47
C ALA A 133 -0.59 8.49 -5.56
N LYS A 134 -1.55 9.10 -6.26
CA LYS A 134 -1.29 10.06 -7.35
C LYS A 134 -0.78 11.41 -6.86
N GLU A 135 -1.44 12.00 -5.87
CA GLU A 135 -1.15 13.37 -5.43
C GLU A 135 0.07 13.45 -4.51
N HIS A 136 0.26 12.45 -3.64
CA HIS A 136 1.27 12.50 -2.58
C HIS A 136 2.26 11.33 -2.60
N GLY A 137 1.95 10.26 -3.35
CA GLY A 137 2.73 9.02 -3.32
C GLY A 137 2.59 8.22 -2.03
N TRP A 138 1.44 8.35 -1.37
CA TRP A 138 1.15 7.67 -0.11
C TRP A 138 0.19 6.51 -0.32
N LEU A 139 0.55 5.35 0.25
CA LEU A 139 -0.37 4.23 0.42
C LEU A 139 -0.92 4.28 1.84
N ILE A 140 -2.19 4.69 1.98
CA ILE A 140 -2.87 4.78 3.26
C ILE A 140 -3.13 3.38 3.81
N ARG A 141 -2.72 3.13 5.05
CA ARG A 141 -2.93 1.85 5.72
C ARG A 141 -4.41 1.61 5.97
N GLY A 142 -4.87 0.41 5.68
CA GLY A 142 -6.28 0.05 5.71
C GLY A 142 -7.07 0.53 4.50
N LEU A 143 -6.44 1.20 3.52
CA LEU A 143 -7.04 1.57 2.22
C LEU A 143 -6.24 1.02 1.03
N GLU A 144 -5.30 0.09 1.25
CA GLU A 144 -4.46 -0.51 0.20
C GLU A 144 -5.27 -1.28 -0.86
N ARG A 145 -4.64 -1.63 -1.98
CA ARG A 145 -5.26 -2.45 -3.02
C ARG A 145 -5.63 -3.83 -2.47
N HIS A 146 -6.89 -4.21 -2.62
CA HIS A 146 -7.38 -5.51 -2.17
C HIS A 146 -7.19 -6.67 -3.17
N GLY A 147 -6.47 -6.43 -4.27
CA GLY A 147 -6.44 -7.38 -5.39
C GLY A 147 -7.82 -7.61 -6.01
N MET A 148 -7.90 -8.52 -6.99
CA MET A 148 -9.15 -8.87 -7.65
C MET A 148 -9.95 -9.90 -6.84
N GLN A 149 -10.37 -9.55 -5.62
CA GLN A 149 -11.16 -10.43 -4.76
C GLN A 149 -12.68 -10.15 -4.87
N ALA A 150 -13.48 -11.20 -5.09
CA ALA A 150 -14.93 -11.11 -5.12
C ALA A 150 -15.52 -11.00 -3.69
N ASP A 151 -15.11 -11.91 -2.79
CA ASP A 151 -15.54 -11.99 -1.39
C ASP A 151 -14.42 -11.56 -0.45
N THR A 152 -14.29 -10.27 -0.19
CA THR A 152 -13.59 -9.83 1.03
C THR A 152 -14.52 -10.11 2.19
N SER A 153 -14.21 -11.07 3.05
CA SER A 153 -14.87 -11.16 4.36
C SER A 153 -14.71 -9.80 5.03
N GLU A 154 -15.83 -9.13 5.15
CA GLU A 154 -15.92 -7.75 5.57
C GLU A 154 -15.28 -7.63 6.96
N VAL A 155 -14.39 -6.64 7.15
CA VAL A 155 -13.75 -6.26 8.44
C VAL A 155 -12.49 -7.06 8.86
N HIS A 156 -11.42 -7.09 8.06
CA HIS A 156 -10.08 -7.42 8.59
C HIS A 156 -9.02 -6.32 8.44
N GLU A 157 -9.26 -5.28 7.65
CA GLU A 157 -8.28 -4.17 7.49
C GLU A 157 -8.76 -2.83 8.03
N ALA A 158 -9.96 -2.78 8.62
CA ALA A 158 -10.41 -1.62 9.36
C ALA A 158 -9.73 -1.50 10.73
N SER A 159 -9.02 -2.50 11.26
CA SER A 159 -8.46 -2.43 12.62
C SER A 159 -7.46 -1.27 12.80
N ILE A 160 -6.63 -1.00 11.78
CA ILE A 160 -5.64 0.10 11.82
C ILE A 160 -6.34 1.46 11.72
N LEU A 161 -7.39 1.57 10.89
CA LEU A 161 -8.21 2.79 10.79
C LEU A 161 -9.14 2.96 12.00
N GLN A 162 -9.58 1.88 12.65
CA GLN A 162 -10.47 1.87 13.82
C GLN A 162 -9.79 2.48 15.04
N ASP A 163 -8.51 2.15 15.24
CA ASP A 163 -7.76 2.63 16.40
C ASP A 163 -7.37 4.12 16.28
N ARG A 164 -7.29 4.66 15.06
CA ARG A 164 -6.62 5.96 14.80
C ARG A 164 -7.39 6.96 13.96
N ALA A 165 -8.40 6.52 13.20
CA ALA A 165 -9.35 7.38 12.47
C ALA A 165 -10.79 6.85 12.64
N PRO A 166 -11.31 6.73 13.88
CA PRO A 166 -12.61 6.11 14.15
C PRO A 166 -13.77 6.80 13.42
N ALA A 167 -13.75 8.13 13.29
CA ALA A 167 -14.78 8.87 12.55
C ALA A 167 -14.82 8.52 11.04
N LEU A 168 -13.67 8.20 10.44
CA LEU A 168 -13.60 7.73 9.06
C LEU A 168 -14.20 6.33 8.93
N VAL A 169 -13.87 5.44 9.87
CA VAL A 169 -14.43 4.10 9.90
C VAL A 169 -15.93 4.15 10.13
N GLU A 170 -16.41 4.99 11.04
CA GLU A 170 -17.84 5.20 11.28
C GLU A 170 -18.55 5.69 10.02
N ALA A 171 -18.01 6.70 9.32
CA ALA A 171 -18.59 7.16 8.06
C ALA A 171 -18.66 6.05 6.99
N LEU A 172 -17.62 5.22 6.87
CA LEU A 172 -17.61 4.06 5.97
C LEU A 172 -18.61 2.96 6.40
N LEU A 173 -18.75 2.72 7.71
CA LEU A 173 -19.70 1.76 8.28
C LEU A 173 -21.14 2.25 8.15
N GLU A 174 -21.40 3.54 8.31
CA GLU A 174 -22.71 4.16 8.12
C GLU A 174 -23.12 4.18 6.65
N ALA A 175 -22.19 4.46 5.73
CA ALA A 175 -22.45 4.38 4.31
C ALA A 175 -22.84 2.97 3.84
N ARG A 176 -22.33 1.95 4.55
CA ARG A 176 -22.70 0.54 4.36
C ARG A 176 -24.12 0.24 4.85
N GLN A 177 -24.61 0.96 5.87
CA GLN A 177 -25.96 0.74 6.38
C GLN A 177 -26.99 1.27 5.36
N ALA A 178 -27.81 0.35 4.83
CA ALA A 178 -28.95 0.62 3.97
C ALA A 178 -28.67 1.16 2.54
N ASP A 179 -27.62 0.67 1.86
CA ASP A 179 -27.29 1.06 0.47
C ASP A 179 -27.23 2.60 0.31
N ARG A 180 -26.65 3.24 1.32
CA ARG A 180 -26.61 4.71 1.38
C ARG A 180 -25.52 5.22 0.45
N GLY A 181 -24.33 4.61 0.49
CA GLY A 181 -23.16 5.03 -0.27
C GLY A 181 -22.67 6.44 0.11
N LEU A 182 -21.52 6.85 -0.44
CA LEU A 182 -20.96 8.18 -0.24
C LEU A 182 -21.08 9.04 -1.50
N ALA A 183 -21.47 10.30 -1.33
CA ALA A 183 -21.40 11.31 -2.38
C ALA A 183 -19.97 11.86 -2.50
N LEU A 184 -19.70 12.63 -3.56
CA LEU A 184 -18.37 13.19 -3.80
C LEU A 184 -17.91 14.08 -2.63
N GLU A 185 -18.83 14.89 -2.09
CA GLU A 185 -18.56 15.81 -0.98
C GLU A 185 -18.17 15.06 0.30
N ASP A 186 -18.80 13.91 0.54
CA ASP A 186 -18.49 13.03 1.67
C ASP A 186 -17.05 12.48 1.53
N VAL A 187 -16.64 12.09 0.31
CA VAL A 187 -15.28 11.59 0.02
C VAL A 187 -14.24 12.72 0.10
N VAL A 188 -14.56 13.92 -0.38
CA VAL A 188 -13.68 15.10 -0.27
C VAL A 188 -13.38 15.42 1.19
N ALA A 189 -14.41 15.42 2.05
CA ALA A 189 -14.22 15.65 3.48
C ALA A 189 -13.34 14.58 4.13
N MET A 190 -13.53 13.31 3.75
CA MET A 190 -12.71 12.18 4.19
C MET A 190 -11.23 12.33 3.80
N VAL A 191 -10.96 12.69 2.55
CA VAL A 191 -9.58 12.95 2.08
C VAL A 191 -8.95 14.10 2.85
N ALA A 192 -9.68 15.21 3.02
CA ALA A 192 -9.16 16.36 3.75
C ALA A 192 -8.86 16.05 5.23
N ALA A 193 -9.69 15.21 5.87
CA ALA A 193 -9.45 14.73 7.23
C ALA A 193 -8.20 13.83 7.31
N LEU A 194 -8.01 12.92 6.35
CA LEU A 194 -6.83 12.07 6.28
C LEU A 194 -5.54 12.86 6.06
N GLU A 195 -5.55 13.84 5.13
CA GLU A 195 -4.39 14.72 4.94
C GLU A 195 -4.04 15.49 6.21
N ARG A 196 -5.06 15.93 6.98
CA ARG A 196 -4.85 16.62 8.25
C ARG A 196 -4.16 15.72 9.29
N LEU A 197 -4.59 14.47 9.41
CA LEU A 197 -3.99 13.50 10.33
C LEU A 197 -2.50 13.24 10.00
N ILE A 198 -2.18 13.13 8.71
CA ILE A 198 -0.80 12.95 8.24
C ILE A 198 0.04 14.19 8.51
N PHE A 199 -0.55 15.37 8.33
CA PHE A 199 0.12 16.62 8.65
C PHE A 199 0.40 16.76 10.15
N ASP A 200 -0.54 16.40 11.02
CA ASP A 200 -0.33 16.43 12.47
C ASP A 200 0.79 15.47 12.91
N GLU A 201 0.96 14.30 12.26
CA GLU A 201 2.14 13.43 12.46
C GLU A 201 3.44 14.12 12.03
N SER A 202 3.43 14.83 10.90
CA SER A 202 4.60 15.55 10.39
C SER A 202 5.05 16.67 11.32
N ILE A 203 4.13 17.35 12.01
CA ILE A 203 4.46 18.34 13.05
C ILE A 203 5.20 17.70 14.22
N GLN A 204 4.78 16.53 14.69
CA GLN A 204 5.47 15.82 15.77
C GLN A 204 6.90 15.42 15.37
N LEU A 205 7.08 15.00 14.11
CA LEU A 205 8.42 14.70 13.58
C LEU A 205 9.28 15.96 13.47
N LEU A 206 8.70 17.11 13.14
CA LEU A 206 9.40 18.39 13.12
C LEU A 206 9.85 18.79 14.54
N GLU A 207 8.99 18.71 15.55
CA GLU A 207 9.35 18.97 16.95
C GLU A 207 10.49 18.06 17.43
N ALA A 208 10.45 16.79 17.05
CA ALA A 208 11.54 15.86 17.28
C ALA A 208 12.82 16.31 16.55
N ALA A 209 12.74 16.76 15.30
CA ALA A 209 13.88 17.23 14.54
C ALA A 209 14.55 18.47 15.15
N TYR A 210 13.80 19.40 15.73
CA TYR A 210 14.36 20.50 16.53
C TYR A 210 15.15 19.94 17.72
N SER A 211 14.53 19.05 18.50
CA SER A 211 15.13 18.44 19.68
C SER A 211 16.40 17.63 19.35
N LEU A 212 16.41 16.91 18.23
CA LEU A 212 17.55 16.12 17.74
C LEU A 212 18.72 17.01 17.27
N ASN A 213 18.47 18.28 16.96
CA ASN A 213 19.48 19.30 16.66
C ASN A 213 19.82 20.19 17.87
N TYR A 214 19.29 19.89 19.06
CA TYR A 214 19.46 20.70 20.28
C TYR A 214 18.91 22.14 20.15
N LEU A 215 17.89 22.33 19.32
CA LEU A 215 17.21 23.61 19.10
C LEU A 215 15.82 23.61 19.77
N THR A 216 15.29 24.81 20.02
CA THR A 216 13.96 25.02 20.59
C THR A 216 12.96 25.44 19.52
N THR A 217 11.69 25.06 19.66
CA THR A 217 10.61 25.57 18.81
C THR A 217 10.19 26.99 19.19
N GLU A 218 10.67 27.48 20.34
CA GLU A 218 10.50 28.84 20.80
C GLU A 218 11.54 29.77 20.15
N GLY A 219 11.06 30.82 19.48
CA GLY A 219 11.91 31.82 18.83
C GLY A 219 12.17 31.54 17.34
N PRO A 220 12.71 32.53 16.61
CA PRO A 220 13.16 32.32 15.24
C PRO A 220 14.52 31.63 15.20
N MET A 221 14.79 30.95 14.09
CA MET A 221 16.09 30.37 13.75
C MET A 221 16.61 30.94 12.44
N ASP A 222 17.94 30.92 12.26
CA ASP A 222 18.54 31.32 10.99
C ASP A 222 18.39 30.24 9.90
N GLU A 223 18.78 30.57 8.67
CA GLU A 223 18.67 29.66 7.53
C GLU A 223 19.54 28.40 7.68
N GLY A 224 20.70 28.51 8.30
CA GLY A 224 21.59 27.37 8.55
C GLY A 224 20.97 26.39 9.54
N GLU A 225 20.40 26.91 10.63
CA GLU A 225 19.64 26.13 11.61
C GLU A 225 18.41 25.47 10.99
N LEU A 226 17.67 26.18 10.12
CA LEU A 226 16.53 25.64 9.37
C LEU A 226 16.95 24.42 8.56
N HIS A 227 18.00 24.52 7.75
CA HIS A 227 18.50 23.40 6.96
C HIS A 227 18.86 22.20 7.84
N GLU A 228 19.50 22.43 8.98
CA GLU A 228 19.87 21.36 9.91
C GLU A 228 18.66 20.63 10.49
N VAL A 229 17.59 21.38 10.80
CA VAL A 229 16.30 20.85 11.26
C VAL A 229 15.59 20.08 10.16
N LEU A 230 15.44 20.65 8.96
CA LEU A 230 14.70 20.02 7.86
C LEU A 230 15.38 18.73 7.37
N ARG A 231 16.71 18.70 7.30
CA ARG A 231 17.45 17.47 6.98
C ARG A 231 17.26 16.40 8.05
N SER A 232 17.27 16.79 9.33
CA SER A 232 16.95 15.85 10.42
C SER A 232 15.52 15.34 10.35
N TYR A 233 14.56 16.19 9.98
CA TYR A 233 13.18 15.82 9.74
C TYR A 233 13.09 14.77 8.63
N LEU A 234 13.70 14.99 7.46
CA LEU A 234 13.67 14.05 6.33
C LEU A 234 14.31 12.71 6.67
N LEU A 235 15.42 12.70 7.42
CA LEU A 235 16.06 11.46 7.87
C LEU A 235 15.16 10.66 8.82
N VAL A 236 14.48 11.33 9.74
CA VAL A 236 13.54 10.70 10.66
C VAL A 236 12.30 10.21 9.91
N PHE A 237 11.80 11.00 8.97
CA PHE A 237 10.66 10.68 8.11
C PHE A 237 10.92 9.40 7.30
N GLU A 238 12.08 9.29 6.66
CA GLU A 238 12.48 8.09 5.90
C GLU A 238 12.59 6.85 6.79
N MET A 239 13.14 7.00 8.00
CA MET A 239 13.23 5.89 8.97
C MET A 239 11.85 5.46 9.50
N GLY A 240 10.86 6.34 9.47
CA GLY A 240 9.49 6.08 9.92
C GLY A 240 9.43 5.49 11.32
N MET A 241 8.64 4.42 11.49
CA MET A 241 8.47 3.71 12.78
C MET A 241 9.76 3.12 13.36
N ARG A 242 10.86 3.04 12.60
CA ARG A 242 12.17 2.54 13.08
C ARG A 242 13.03 3.64 13.72
N SER A 243 12.63 4.90 13.60
CA SER A 243 13.38 6.04 14.11
C SER A 243 13.37 6.08 15.65
N ASN A 244 14.48 6.50 16.25
CA ASN A 244 14.50 6.87 17.67
C ASN A 244 14.49 8.39 17.77
N LEU A 245 13.34 8.95 18.15
CA LEU A 245 13.09 10.39 18.21
C LEU A 245 13.74 11.10 19.40
N SER A 246 14.36 10.35 20.33
CA SER A 246 14.89 10.90 21.59
C SER A 246 16.41 10.89 21.70
N ASP A 247 17.11 10.12 20.87
CA ASP A 247 18.57 9.99 20.94
C ASP A 247 19.26 10.95 19.95
N ALA A 248 19.36 12.21 20.36
CA ALA A 248 20.01 13.27 19.57
C ALA A 248 21.47 12.92 19.24
N ARG A 249 22.21 12.28 20.14
CA ARG A 249 23.62 11.94 19.89
C ARG A 249 23.76 10.92 18.77
N LYS A 250 22.93 9.87 18.82
CA LYS A 250 22.92 8.84 17.77
C LYS A 250 22.45 9.40 16.45
N HIS A 251 21.41 10.23 16.45
CA HIS A 251 20.93 10.91 15.24
C HIS A 251 22.03 11.74 14.58
N GLN A 252 22.72 12.59 15.35
CA GLN A 252 23.84 13.40 14.85
C GLN A 252 25.03 12.56 14.36
N ALA A 253 25.23 11.36 14.91
CA ALA A 253 26.25 10.43 14.41
C ALA A 253 25.84 9.81 13.06
N ILE A 254 24.56 9.47 12.89
CA ILE A 254 24.02 8.94 11.63
C ILE A 254 24.07 10.03 10.56
N LYS A 255 23.55 11.22 10.84
CA LYS A 255 23.55 12.38 9.92
C LYS A 255 24.95 12.66 9.36
N ARG A 256 25.95 12.80 10.24
CA ARG A 256 27.37 12.97 9.84
C ARG A 256 27.97 11.80 9.08
N LYS A 257 27.47 10.58 9.28
CA LYS A 257 27.92 9.41 8.50
C LYS A 257 27.38 9.49 7.07
N LEU A 258 26.12 9.86 6.92
CA LEU A 258 25.45 10.01 5.61
C LEU A 258 26.04 11.17 4.81
N GLU A 259 26.26 12.32 5.45
CA GLU A 259 26.95 13.47 4.86
C GLU A 259 28.31 13.08 4.25
N ARG A 260 29.10 12.25 4.96
CA ARG A 260 30.40 11.79 4.46
C ARG A 260 30.32 10.73 3.38
N ALA A 261 29.25 9.92 3.38
CA ALA A 261 29.05 8.89 2.39
C ALA A 261 28.65 9.48 1.02
N GLY A 262 27.99 10.64 1.02
CA GLY A 262 27.46 11.26 -0.19
C GLY A 262 26.33 10.43 -0.81
N GLY A 263 26.21 10.46 -2.14
CA GLY A 263 25.20 9.68 -2.87
C GLY A 263 23.78 10.20 -2.62
N SER A 264 22.89 9.32 -2.16
CA SER A 264 21.47 9.65 -1.89
C SER A 264 21.28 10.75 -0.85
N TYR A 265 22.28 11.00 0.00
CA TYR A 265 22.22 12.14 0.92
C TYR A 265 22.25 13.48 0.18
N LEU A 266 22.96 13.58 -0.95
CA LEU A 266 23.03 14.82 -1.74
C LEU A 266 21.69 15.14 -2.38
N THR A 267 20.99 14.13 -2.93
CA THR A 267 19.66 14.33 -3.52
C THR A 267 18.63 14.71 -2.47
N LEU A 268 18.77 14.22 -1.23
CA LEU A 268 17.94 14.63 -0.10
C LEU A 268 18.18 16.10 0.28
N VAL A 269 19.45 16.55 0.27
CA VAL A 269 19.80 17.96 0.51
C VAL A 269 19.25 18.85 -0.59
N GLU A 270 19.36 18.47 -1.86
CA GLU A 270 18.79 19.22 -2.98
C GLU A 270 17.26 19.37 -2.85
N PHE A 271 16.57 18.29 -2.51
CA PHE A 271 15.12 18.31 -2.27
C PHE A 271 14.72 19.25 -1.13
N GLU A 272 15.48 19.23 -0.04
CA GLU A 272 15.28 20.11 1.11
C GLU A 272 15.52 21.59 0.76
N GLU A 273 16.64 21.89 0.09
CA GLU A 273 16.97 23.25 -0.34
C GLU A 273 15.93 23.82 -1.30
N ASP A 274 15.42 23.01 -2.22
CA ASP A 274 14.39 23.43 -3.17
C ASP A 274 13.07 23.79 -2.43
N ALA A 275 12.71 23.05 -1.39
CA ALA A 275 11.53 23.38 -0.57
C ALA A 275 11.70 24.73 0.15
N VAL A 276 12.87 24.99 0.74
CA VAL A 276 13.18 26.28 1.38
C VAL A 276 13.14 27.43 0.37
N ARG A 277 13.73 27.24 -0.81
CA ARG A 277 13.71 28.25 -1.89
C ARG A 277 12.30 28.50 -2.42
N ASN A 278 11.48 27.47 -2.59
CA ASN A 278 10.09 27.60 -3.02
C ASN A 278 9.27 28.39 -1.99
N PHE A 279 9.46 28.10 -0.71
CA PHE A 279 8.84 28.86 0.37
C PHE A 279 9.28 30.34 0.31
N GLY A 280 10.58 30.59 0.16
CA GLY A 280 11.12 31.94 0.06
C GLY A 280 10.57 32.72 -1.14
N PHE A 281 10.44 32.05 -2.29
CA PHE A 281 9.85 32.63 -3.50
C PHE A 281 8.37 33.00 -3.29
N ALA A 282 7.57 32.09 -2.74
CA ALA A 282 6.15 32.31 -2.46
C ALA A 282 5.92 33.45 -1.45
N HIS A 283 6.83 33.62 -0.49
CA HIS A 283 6.76 34.62 0.56
C HIS A 283 7.59 35.88 0.29
N SER A 284 8.17 36.01 -0.91
CA SER A 284 9.03 37.15 -1.30
C SER A 284 8.39 38.51 -1.07
N HIS A 285 7.07 38.62 -1.24
CA HIS A 285 6.30 39.84 -1.01
C HIS A 285 6.10 40.21 0.46
N ARG A 286 6.40 39.29 1.39
CA ARG A 286 6.26 39.49 2.85
C ARG A 286 7.61 39.52 3.57
N MET A 287 8.64 38.94 2.98
CA MET A 287 9.98 38.92 3.56
C MET A 287 10.74 40.20 3.23
N ASN A 288 11.62 40.62 4.15
CA ASN A 288 12.48 41.77 3.94
C ASN A 288 13.70 41.34 3.12
N PRO A 289 13.89 41.83 1.88
CA PRO A 289 15.02 41.43 1.03
C PRO A 289 16.37 42.01 1.48
N PHE A 290 16.39 42.86 2.52
CA PHE A 290 17.59 43.53 3.04
C PHE A 290 18.02 43.03 4.42
N ALA A 291 17.34 42.04 4.99
CA ALA A 291 17.71 41.42 6.25
C ALA A 291 17.90 39.92 6.06
N ASP A 292 18.80 39.32 6.84
CA ASP A 292 18.96 37.87 6.84
C ASP A 292 17.62 37.22 7.26
N PRO A 293 17.12 36.24 6.48
CA PRO A 293 15.84 35.63 6.75
C PRO A 293 15.87 34.90 8.10
N GLN A 294 14.76 35.02 8.82
CA GLN A 294 14.55 34.41 10.13
C GLN A 294 13.27 33.58 10.05
N TYR A 295 13.36 32.32 10.47
CA TYR A 295 12.29 31.34 10.29
C TYR A 295 11.68 30.99 11.63
N THR A 296 10.37 31.15 11.76
CA THR A 296 9.63 30.69 12.93
C THR A 296 9.28 29.21 12.78
N PHE A 297 8.87 28.58 13.88
CA PHE A 297 8.31 27.22 13.83
C PHE A 297 7.14 27.10 12.83
N GLN A 298 6.32 28.15 12.70
CA GLN A 298 5.23 28.19 11.71
C GLN A 298 5.75 28.21 10.27
N ALA A 299 6.84 28.92 10.00
CA ALA A 299 7.46 28.89 8.67
C ALA A 299 8.02 27.48 8.37
N ALA A 300 8.73 26.89 9.33
CA ALA A 300 9.26 25.54 9.21
C ALA A 300 8.15 24.49 9.03
N SER A 301 7.00 24.64 9.70
CA SER A 301 5.87 23.71 9.57
C SER A 301 5.21 23.77 8.20
N HIS A 302 5.12 24.95 7.58
CA HIS A 302 4.65 25.08 6.20
C HIS A 302 5.61 24.41 5.21
N ILE A 303 6.93 24.60 5.38
CA ILE A 303 7.94 23.93 4.55
C ILE A 303 7.85 22.40 4.72
N VAL A 304 7.65 21.93 5.95
CA VAL A 304 7.45 20.50 6.24
C VAL A 304 6.16 19.95 5.62
N GLU A 305 5.07 20.72 5.57
CA GLU A 305 3.85 20.32 4.86
C GLU A 305 4.16 20.00 3.39
N ASP A 306 4.86 20.91 2.72
CA ASP A 306 5.26 20.76 1.32
C ASP A 306 6.23 19.59 1.12
N LEU A 307 7.23 19.45 2.00
CA LEU A 307 8.19 18.34 1.98
C LEU A 307 7.48 16.99 2.11
N ALA A 308 6.57 16.85 3.09
CA ALA A 308 5.84 15.61 3.32
C ALA A 308 5.01 15.21 2.10
N GLN A 309 4.24 16.17 1.54
CA GLN A 309 3.37 15.96 0.38
C GLN A 309 4.17 15.63 -0.89
N ALA A 310 5.33 16.25 -1.08
CA ALA A 310 6.15 16.03 -2.27
C ALA A 310 7.08 14.81 -2.18
N TYR A 311 7.36 14.29 -0.97
CA TYR A 311 8.36 13.26 -0.73
C TYR A 311 8.14 12.00 -1.59
N GLY A 312 6.91 11.50 -1.68
CA GLY A 312 6.63 10.26 -2.42
C GLY A 312 6.91 10.40 -3.93
N LYS A 313 6.58 11.55 -4.51
CA LYS A 313 6.88 11.86 -5.92
C LYS A 313 8.38 12.02 -6.17
N TRP A 314 9.08 12.71 -5.28
CA TRP A 314 10.53 12.86 -5.35
C TRP A 314 11.23 11.48 -5.27
N GLN A 315 10.88 10.68 -4.27
CA GLN A 315 11.49 9.37 -4.05
C GLN A 315 11.21 8.36 -5.20
N ASN A 316 10.12 8.54 -5.93
CA ASN A 316 9.79 7.69 -7.07
C ASN A 316 10.84 7.73 -8.20
N ALA A 317 11.77 8.70 -8.21
CA ALA A 317 12.92 8.69 -9.13
C ALA A 317 13.76 7.41 -8.98
N GLU A 318 14.02 6.93 -7.76
CA GLU A 318 14.75 5.67 -7.55
C GLU A 318 13.96 4.46 -8.04
N CYS A 319 12.63 4.46 -7.85
CA CYS A 319 11.76 3.40 -8.36
C CYS A 319 11.81 3.33 -9.89
N ARG A 320 11.83 4.46 -10.58
CA ARG A 320 11.97 4.49 -12.04
C ARG A 320 13.32 3.94 -12.49
N GLN A 321 14.41 4.33 -11.82
CA GLN A 321 15.73 3.78 -12.12
C GLN A 321 15.81 2.27 -11.87
N MET A 322 15.21 1.78 -10.79
CA MET A 322 15.12 0.35 -10.49
C MET A 322 14.36 -0.41 -11.58
N LYS A 323 13.25 0.16 -12.07
CA LYS A 323 12.47 -0.38 -13.18
C LYS A 323 13.28 -0.41 -14.48
N GLU A 324 14.05 0.63 -14.77
CA GLU A 324 14.93 0.67 -15.95
C GLU A 324 15.97 -0.46 -15.93
N GLU A 325 16.56 -0.77 -14.77
CA GLU A 325 17.45 -1.93 -14.65
C GLU A 325 16.73 -3.26 -14.84
N LEU A 326 15.48 -3.41 -14.37
CA LEU A 326 14.67 -4.61 -14.63
C LEU A 326 14.35 -4.76 -16.12
N ILE A 327 14.02 -3.66 -16.81
CA ILE A 327 13.73 -3.67 -18.26
C ILE A 327 14.96 -4.09 -19.06
N LYS A 328 16.19 -3.77 -18.63
CA LYS A 328 17.41 -4.27 -19.28
C LYS A 328 17.55 -5.80 -19.23
N LEU A 329 16.84 -6.46 -18.32
CA LEU A 329 16.82 -7.92 -18.17
C LEU A 329 15.61 -8.58 -18.87
N ASP A 330 14.68 -7.78 -19.40
CA ASP A 330 13.51 -8.19 -20.18
C ASP A 330 13.92 -8.36 -21.65
N VAL A 331 14.42 -9.56 -21.98
CA VAL A 331 14.96 -9.88 -23.32
C VAL A 331 13.87 -9.85 -24.39
N ASP A 332 12.65 -10.25 -24.03
CA ASP A 332 11.53 -10.41 -24.95
C ASP A 332 10.69 -9.13 -25.08
N GLY A 333 10.90 -8.15 -24.20
CA GLY A 333 10.10 -6.93 -24.11
C GLY A 333 8.66 -7.20 -23.66
N ASP A 334 8.41 -8.31 -22.98
CA ASP A 334 7.08 -8.78 -22.58
C ASP A 334 6.74 -8.45 -21.12
N GLY A 335 7.57 -7.62 -20.47
CA GLY A 335 7.43 -7.20 -19.08
C GLY A 335 7.82 -8.26 -18.06
N ARG A 336 8.53 -9.31 -18.48
CA ARG A 336 8.99 -10.38 -17.59
C ARG A 336 10.51 -10.54 -17.62
N VAL A 337 11.08 -10.92 -16.48
CA VAL A 337 12.51 -11.18 -16.33
C VAL A 337 12.72 -12.63 -15.88
N PRO A 338 13.52 -13.45 -16.57
CA PRO A 338 13.86 -14.80 -16.09
C PRO A 338 14.41 -14.76 -14.66
N LEU A 339 13.91 -15.62 -13.76
CA LEU A 339 14.31 -15.60 -12.34
C LEU A 339 15.82 -15.82 -12.16
N SER A 340 16.44 -16.60 -13.05
CA SER A 340 17.89 -16.77 -13.12
C SER A 340 18.61 -15.44 -13.37
N SER A 341 18.20 -14.68 -14.39
CA SER A 341 18.72 -13.35 -14.72
C SER A 341 18.48 -12.36 -13.59
N PHE A 342 17.29 -12.39 -12.98
CA PHE A 342 16.94 -11.56 -11.82
C PHE A 342 17.94 -11.72 -10.67
N TYR A 343 18.38 -12.95 -10.37
CA TYR A 343 19.37 -13.20 -9.31
C TYR A 343 20.83 -13.05 -9.75
N ALA A 344 21.12 -13.11 -11.05
CA ALA A 344 22.48 -13.18 -11.62
C ALA A 344 23.14 -11.81 -11.84
N GLN A 345 22.67 -10.78 -11.13
CA GLN A 345 23.24 -9.44 -11.23
C GLN A 345 24.68 -9.39 -10.70
N PRO A 346 25.64 -8.82 -11.46
CA PRO A 346 27.00 -8.57 -10.98
C PRO A 346 27.02 -7.79 -9.67
N GLU A 347 28.02 -8.02 -8.81
CA GLU A 347 28.19 -7.25 -7.56
C GLU A 347 28.34 -5.74 -7.80
N THR A 348 28.79 -5.34 -8.99
CA THR A 348 28.95 -3.94 -9.43
C THR A 348 27.66 -3.31 -9.94
N SER A 349 26.56 -4.05 -10.00
CA SER A 349 25.27 -3.54 -10.51
C SER A 349 24.71 -2.47 -9.57
N SER A 350 24.03 -1.48 -10.14
CA SER A 350 23.39 -0.41 -9.35
C SER A 350 22.25 -0.95 -8.47
N TYR A 351 21.61 -2.04 -8.91
CA TYR A 351 20.57 -2.73 -8.16
C TYR A 351 20.91 -4.22 -8.02
N GLN A 352 20.64 -4.77 -6.84
CA GLN A 352 20.73 -6.20 -6.57
C GLN A 352 19.36 -6.70 -6.13
N PHE A 353 18.75 -7.50 -6.98
CA PHE A 353 17.45 -8.09 -6.69
C PHE A 353 17.64 -9.41 -5.94
N THR A 354 16.94 -9.55 -4.81
CA THR A 354 17.21 -10.65 -3.87
C THR A 354 15.95 -11.27 -3.28
N GLU A 355 14.78 -10.85 -3.70
CA GLU A 355 13.50 -11.30 -3.17
C GLU A 355 13.28 -12.80 -3.43
N SER A 356 12.80 -13.55 -2.44
CA SER A 356 12.61 -15.00 -2.51
C SER A 356 11.49 -15.39 -3.46
N ARG A 357 11.59 -16.59 -4.02
CA ARG A 357 10.54 -17.18 -4.84
C ARG A 357 9.20 -17.22 -4.12
N GLU A 358 9.20 -17.60 -2.84
CA GLU A 358 7.99 -17.62 -2.00
C GLU A 358 7.35 -16.24 -1.90
N TYR A 359 8.14 -15.20 -1.66
CA TYR A 359 7.65 -13.83 -1.60
C TYR A 359 7.06 -13.40 -2.95
N LEU A 360 7.83 -13.57 -4.04
CA LEU A 360 7.42 -13.16 -5.39
C LEU A 360 6.14 -13.88 -5.83
N GLN A 361 6.02 -15.17 -5.52
CA GLN A 361 4.81 -15.94 -5.79
C GLN A 361 3.62 -15.42 -4.98
N THR A 362 3.82 -15.17 -3.68
CA THR A 362 2.75 -14.71 -2.76
C THR A 362 2.14 -13.38 -3.20
N ILE A 363 2.96 -12.45 -3.70
CA ILE A 363 2.50 -11.14 -4.18
C ILE A 363 2.05 -11.15 -5.65
N GLY A 364 2.06 -12.32 -6.31
CA GLY A 364 1.68 -12.45 -7.71
C GLY A 364 2.69 -11.86 -8.69
N ALA A 365 3.94 -11.64 -8.26
CA ALA A 365 5.03 -11.15 -9.10
C ALA A 365 5.79 -12.27 -9.82
N LEU A 366 5.53 -13.53 -9.52
CA LEU A 366 6.16 -14.67 -10.19
C LEU A 366 5.19 -15.34 -11.19
N ASP A 367 5.62 -15.47 -12.43
CA ASP A 367 5.03 -16.29 -13.47
C ASP A 367 5.66 -17.68 -13.45
N GLU A 368 4.86 -18.70 -13.16
CA GLU A 368 5.26 -20.12 -13.12
C GLU A 368 4.46 -20.98 -14.09
N THR A 369 3.84 -20.37 -15.11
CA THR A 369 3.13 -21.09 -16.18
C THR A 369 4.00 -22.20 -16.77
N VAL A 370 5.29 -21.92 -16.95
CA VAL A 370 6.32 -22.92 -17.28
C VAL A 370 7.21 -23.12 -16.04
N SER A 371 6.99 -24.23 -15.32
CA SER A 371 7.66 -24.51 -14.05
C SER A 371 9.19 -24.61 -14.13
N SER A 372 9.73 -24.94 -15.31
CA SER A 372 11.18 -25.01 -15.56
C SER A 372 11.83 -23.64 -15.81
N THR A 373 11.04 -22.61 -16.14
CA THR A 373 11.53 -21.26 -16.48
C THR A 373 10.66 -20.19 -15.80
N PRO A 374 10.70 -20.09 -14.46
CA PRO A 374 9.94 -19.06 -13.75
C PRO A 374 10.44 -17.65 -14.12
N ARG A 375 9.51 -16.72 -14.32
CA ARG A 375 9.81 -15.33 -14.72
C ARG A 375 9.16 -14.34 -13.76
N VAL A 376 9.85 -13.25 -13.44
CA VAL A 376 9.35 -12.18 -12.57
C VAL A 376 8.63 -11.13 -13.41
N ARG A 377 7.38 -10.81 -13.09
CA ARG A 377 6.60 -9.74 -13.71
C ARG A 377 7.05 -8.40 -13.16
N ILE A 378 7.59 -7.53 -14.03
CA ILE A 378 8.17 -6.26 -13.63
C ILE A 378 7.13 -5.38 -12.92
N ALA A 379 5.95 -5.19 -13.53
CA ALA A 379 4.91 -4.33 -12.96
C ALA A 379 4.41 -4.79 -11.57
N ASN A 380 4.21 -6.09 -11.37
CA ASN A 380 3.81 -6.64 -10.07
C ASN A 380 4.94 -6.52 -9.03
N TYR A 381 6.20 -6.77 -9.43
CA TYR A 381 7.36 -6.59 -8.56
C TYR A 381 7.49 -5.15 -8.08
N MET A 382 7.45 -4.18 -9.01
CA MET A 382 7.57 -2.75 -8.69
C MET A 382 6.53 -2.30 -7.65
N LEU A 383 5.33 -2.86 -7.72
CA LEU A 383 4.22 -2.58 -6.83
C LEU A 383 4.19 -3.43 -5.55
N GLY A 384 5.20 -4.30 -5.37
CA GLY A 384 5.34 -5.19 -4.23
C GLY A 384 5.74 -4.48 -2.93
N PRO A 385 5.32 -4.99 -1.76
CA PRO A 385 5.65 -4.44 -0.45
C PRO A 385 7.15 -4.23 -0.14
N SER A 386 8.05 -4.98 -0.76
CA SER A 386 9.51 -4.84 -0.58
C SER A 386 10.05 -3.53 -1.15
N ASN A 387 9.26 -2.86 -2.00
CA ASN A 387 9.59 -1.60 -2.67
C ASN A 387 8.95 -0.39 -1.97
N CYS A 388 8.61 -0.52 -0.68
CA CYS A 388 8.20 0.56 0.20
C CYS A 388 9.37 1.05 1.06
N ILE A 389 9.56 2.36 1.11
CA ILE A 389 10.79 3.00 1.60
C ILE A 389 10.57 3.59 2.99
N ALA A 390 9.54 4.43 3.13
CA ALA A 390 9.13 5.01 4.40
C ALA A 390 7.82 4.38 4.86
N SER A 391 7.67 4.19 6.17
CA SER A 391 6.44 3.66 6.77
C SER A 391 6.16 4.38 8.07
N SER A 392 5.11 5.20 8.09
CA SER A 392 4.63 5.94 9.26
C SER A 392 3.58 5.12 10.01
N SER A 393 2.86 5.72 10.97
CA SER A 393 1.70 5.10 11.59
C SER A 393 0.51 4.97 10.63
N TYR A 394 0.32 5.94 9.72
CA TYR A 394 -0.88 6.07 8.88
C TYR A 394 -0.67 5.62 7.43
N TYR A 395 0.55 5.73 6.90
CA TYR A 395 0.81 5.46 5.49
C TYR A 395 2.19 4.83 5.27
N SER A 396 2.38 4.34 4.06
CA SER A 396 3.69 3.93 3.53
C SER A 396 3.97 4.67 2.24
N VAL A 397 5.23 5.04 2.01
CA VAL A 397 5.71 5.59 0.74
C VAL A 397 6.31 4.43 -0.05
N CYS A 398 5.73 4.14 -1.21
CA CYS A 398 6.12 3.02 -2.07
C CYS A 398 6.27 3.48 -3.51
N CYS A 399 6.85 2.62 -4.36
CA CYS A 399 6.92 2.90 -5.79
C CYS A 399 5.53 3.15 -6.38
N LEU A 400 5.43 4.21 -7.20
CA LEU A 400 4.17 4.64 -7.79
C LEU A 400 3.77 3.74 -8.95
N SER A 401 2.46 3.57 -9.12
CA SER A 401 1.90 2.78 -10.21
C SER A 401 1.79 3.60 -11.50
N GLU A 402 2.60 3.27 -12.49
CA GLU A 402 2.43 3.84 -13.84
C GLU A 402 1.09 3.41 -14.47
N CYS A 403 0.59 2.22 -14.13
CA CYS A 403 -0.75 1.80 -14.53
C CYS A 403 -1.85 2.70 -13.99
N GLU A 404 -1.69 3.27 -12.79
CA GLU A 404 -2.67 4.21 -12.25
C GLU A 404 -2.69 5.50 -13.07
N ALA A 405 -1.56 5.96 -13.62
CA ALA A 405 -1.56 7.07 -14.56
C ALA A 405 -2.35 6.74 -15.85
N ILE A 406 -2.14 5.55 -16.41
CA ILE A 406 -2.89 5.05 -17.58
C ILE A 406 -4.40 4.95 -17.27
N MET A 407 -4.76 4.41 -16.10
CA MET A 407 -6.15 4.31 -15.65
C MET A 407 -6.78 5.69 -15.43
N ASN A 408 -6.05 6.65 -14.85
CA ASN A 408 -6.56 8.02 -14.67
C ASN A 408 -6.89 8.69 -16.01
N GLU A 409 -6.07 8.49 -17.06
CA GLU A 409 -6.36 8.98 -18.41
C GLU A 409 -7.60 8.31 -19.01
N LEU A 410 -7.73 6.99 -18.85
CA LEU A 410 -8.91 6.24 -19.29
C LEU A 410 -10.18 6.71 -18.58
N GLU A 411 -10.15 6.87 -17.28
CA GLU A 411 -11.26 7.36 -16.47
C GLU A 411 -11.66 8.78 -16.86
N GLY A 412 -10.68 9.67 -17.06
CA GLY A 412 -10.91 11.04 -17.51
C GLY A 412 -11.51 11.13 -18.92
N ALA A 413 -11.13 10.22 -19.82
CA ALA A 413 -11.64 10.14 -21.19
C ALA A 413 -13.00 9.46 -21.28
N VAL A 414 -13.28 8.46 -20.44
CA VAL A 414 -14.51 7.68 -20.46
C VAL A 414 -15.61 8.35 -19.62
N GLN A 415 -15.31 8.74 -18.38
CA GLN A 415 -16.23 9.30 -17.38
C GLN A 415 -17.50 8.47 -17.15
N ALA A 416 -17.36 7.15 -17.25
CA ALA A 416 -18.41 6.16 -17.02
C ALA A 416 -17.77 4.82 -16.56
N PRO A 417 -18.50 3.97 -15.81
CA PRO A 417 -17.99 2.68 -15.33
C PRO A 417 -17.74 1.65 -16.45
N THR A 418 -18.42 1.81 -17.57
CA THR A 418 -18.36 0.93 -18.74
C THR A 418 -18.18 1.76 -20.01
N ALA A 419 -17.60 1.15 -21.04
CA ALA A 419 -17.53 1.77 -22.37
C ALA A 419 -17.51 0.71 -23.48
N PRO A 420 -18.00 1.03 -24.70
CA PRO A 420 -17.89 0.14 -25.85
C PRO A 420 -16.42 -0.16 -26.20
N ALA A 421 -16.14 -1.40 -26.61
CA ALA A 421 -14.79 -1.85 -27.00
C ALA A 421 -14.10 -0.90 -28.00
N ALA A 422 -14.81 -0.46 -29.04
CA ALA A 422 -14.27 0.44 -30.06
C ALA A 422 -13.78 1.78 -29.47
N ARG A 423 -14.47 2.31 -28.46
CA ARG A 423 -14.08 3.55 -27.76
C ARG A 423 -12.82 3.33 -26.94
N LEU A 424 -12.74 2.23 -26.19
CA LEU A 424 -11.58 1.88 -25.36
C LEU A 424 -10.33 1.63 -26.22
N LEU A 425 -10.46 0.88 -27.31
CA LEU A 425 -9.38 0.66 -28.26
C LEU A 425 -8.87 1.97 -28.86
N GLY A 426 -9.77 2.89 -29.22
CA GLY A 426 -9.41 4.21 -29.76
C GLY A 426 -8.69 5.10 -28.75
N ILE A 427 -9.07 5.06 -27.47
CA ILE A 427 -8.37 5.79 -26.40
C ILE A 427 -6.98 5.18 -26.19
N VAL A 428 -6.90 3.87 -25.97
CA VAL A 428 -5.65 3.15 -25.64
C VAL A 428 -4.62 3.21 -26.77
N ALA A 429 -5.06 3.23 -28.03
CA ALA A 429 -4.16 3.40 -29.17
C ALA A 429 -3.44 4.76 -29.16
N ASN A 430 -4.04 5.78 -28.54
CA ASN A 430 -3.50 7.14 -28.45
C ASN A 430 -2.79 7.44 -27.12
N LEU A 431 -2.79 6.51 -26.16
CA LEU A 431 -2.11 6.71 -24.88
C LEU A 431 -0.59 6.65 -25.08
N THR A 432 0.12 7.58 -24.45
CA THR A 432 1.58 7.56 -24.33
C THR A 432 1.97 6.93 -23.00
N SER A 433 2.84 5.93 -23.01
CA SER A 433 3.44 5.38 -21.78
C SER A 433 4.96 5.49 -21.79
N SER A 434 5.61 5.24 -20.65
CA SER A 434 7.06 5.32 -20.51
C SER A 434 7.80 4.41 -21.51
N SER A 435 7.25 3.21 -21.78
CA SER A 435 7.85 2.24 -22.70
C SER A 435 7.47 2.43 -24.18
N TYR A 436 6.41 3.19 -24.48
CA TYR A 436 5.88 3.33 -25.85
C TYR A 436 5.76 4.80 -26.34
N ALA A 437 6.39 5.75 -25.63
CA ALA A 437 6.29 7.19 -25.88
C ALA A 437 6.56 7.70 -27.32
N PRO A 438 7.43 7.09 -28.17
CA PRO A 438 7.71 7.67 -29.49
C PRO A 438 6.75 7.26 -30.64
N GLU A 439 5.80 6.33 -30.45
CA GLU A 439 5.03 5.74 -31.57
C GLU A 439 3.49 5.76 -31.38
N ALA A 440 2.91 6.90 -30.99
CA ALA A 440 1.45 7.09 -31.02
C ALA A 440 0.98 7.57 -32.42
N PRO A 441 -0.12 7.02 -32.98
CA PRO A 441 -0.98 5.97 -32.45
C PRO A 441 -0.40 4.56 -32.66
N ARG A 442 -0.38 3.75 -31.61
CA ARG A 442 0.15 2.38 -31.68
C ARG A 442 -0.86 1.44 -32.34
N GLN A 443 -0.38 0.54 -33.18
CA GLN A 443 -1.22 -0.54 -33.71
C GLN A 443 -1.28 -1.69 -32.69
N LEU A 444 -2.45 -1.85 -32.05
CA LEU A 444 -2.71 -3.00 -31.19
C LEU A 444 -2.71 -4.31 -32.02
N PRO A 445 -2.15 -5.43 -31.55
CA PRO A 445 -2.32 -6.73 -32.17
C PRO A 445 -3.80 -7.14 -32.34
N GLU A 446 -4.11 -7.97 -33.34
CA GLU A 446 -5.47 -8.48 -33.59
C GLU A 446 -6.05 -9.21 -32.37
N ASP A 447 -5.28 -10.11 -31.76
CA ASP A 447 -5.71 -10.86 -30.57
C ASP A 447 -6.13 -9.94 -29.40
N LEU A 448 -5.42 -8.82 -29.17
CA LEU A 448 -5.80 -7.85 -28.14
C LEU A 448 -7.09 -7.11 -28.50
N ARG A 449 -7.34 -6.81 -29.77
CA ARG A 449 -8.62 -6.22 -30.19
C ARG A 449 -9.76 -7.20 -29.96
N ASP A 450 -9.57 -8.45 -30.37
CA ASP A 450 -10.58 -9.51 -30.25
C ASP A 450 -10.92 -9.78 -28.78
N LYS A 451 -9.92 -9.83 -27.90
CA LYS A 451 -10.11 -9.94 -26.45
C LYS A 451 -10.92 -8.78 -25.87
N MET A 452 -10.66 -7.53 -26.29
CA MET A 452 -11.45 -6.38 -25.83
C MET A 452 -12.92 -6.48 -26.30
N HIS A 453 -13.14 -6.92 -27.54
CA HIS A 453 -14.48 -7.18 -28.04
C HIS A 453 -15.18 -8.29 -27.26
N ALA A 454 -14.49 -9.40 -26.96
CA ALA A 454 -15.04 -10.50 -26.17
C ALA A 454 -15.43 -10.05 -24.73
N ILE A 455 -14.62 -9.19 -24.10
CA ILE A 455 -14.97 -8.59 -22.80
C ILE A 455 -16.25 -7.77 -22.94
N ALA A 456 -16.33 -6.87 -23.93
CA ALA A 456 -17.53 -6.06 -24.11
C ALA A 456 -18.78 -6.90 -24.41
N GLU A 457 -18.68 -7.92 -25.28
CA GLU A 457 -19.78 -8.84 -25.59
C GLU A 457 -20.31 -9.57 -24.35
N ARG A 458 -19.42 -10.02 -23.47
CA ARG A 458 -19.79 -10.65 -22.19
C ARG A 458 -20.60 -9.71 -21.29
N HIS A 459 -20.38 -8.41 -21.39
CA HIS A 459 -20.99 -7.38 -20.54
C HIS A 459 -22.02 -6.51 -21.29
N GLY A 460 -22.72 -7.09 -22.28
CA GLY A 460 -23.85 -6.42 -22.94
C GLY A 460 -23.45 -5.37 -23.97
N GLY A 461 -22.23 -5.47 -24.52
CA GLY A 461 -21.68 -4.57 -25.52
C GLY A 461 -20.76 -3.47 -24.95
N GLU A 462 -20.60 -3.40 -23.63
CA GLU A 462 -19.70 -2.46 -22.97
C GLU A 462 -18.76 -3.17 -22.01
N ALA A 463 -17.47 -2.82 -22.04
CA ALA A 463 -16.48 -3.40 -21.15
C ALA A 463 -16.39 -2.58 -19.83
N PRO A 464 -16.40 -3.24 -18.66
CA PRO A 464 -16.23 -2.59 -17.36
C PRO A 464 -14.77 -2.18 -17.12
N LEU A 465 -14.52 -0.90 -16.81
CA LEU A 465 -13.16 -0.34 -16.68
C LEU A 465 -12.40 -0.91 -15.48
N HIS A 466 -13.09 -1.21 -14.38
CA HIS A 466 -12.48 -1.71 -13.15
C HIS A 466 -12.64 -3.22 -12.96
N GLY A 467 -13.01 -3.94 -14.03
CA GLY A 467 -13.13 -5.40 -14.04
C GLY A 467 -11.78 -6.09 -14.15
N ARG A 468 -11.71 -7.34 -13.67
CA ARG A 468 -10.49 -8.16 -13.73
C ARG A 468 -10.03 -8.40 -15.16
N LEU A 469 -10.92 -8.78 -16.06
CA LEU A 469 -10.59 -9.04 -17.46
C LEU A 469 -10.07 -7.78 -18.16
N PHE A 470 -10.62 -6.60 -17.85
CA PHE A 470 -10.09 -5.34 -18.38
C PHE A 470 -8.68 -5.05 -17.84
N ALA A 471 -8.42 -5.28 -16.55
CA ALA A 471 -7.06 -5.15 -16.00
C ALA A 471 -6.09 -6.16 -16.63
N GLN A 472 -6.53 -7.38 -16.94
CA GLN A 472 -5.72 -8.42 -17.58
C GLN A 472 -5.39 -8.02 -19.02
N TRP A 473 -6.38 -7.48 -19.73
CA TRP A 473 -6.20 -6.89 -21.05
C TRP A 473 -5.20 -5.73 -21.00
N LEU A 474 -5.30 -4.84 -20.00
CA LEU A 474 -4.41 -3.71 -19.84
C LEU A 474 -2.97 -4.14 -19.52
N HIS A 475 -2.80 -5.21 -18.71
CA HIS A 475 -1.50 -5.84 -18.50
C HIS A 475 -0.92 -6.38 -19.81
N SER A 476 -1.70 -7.06 -20.64
CA SER A 476 -1.21 -7.53 -21.95
C SER A 476 -0.89 -6.36 -22.90
N ALA A 477 -1.62 -5.25 -22.77
CA ALA A 477 -1.46 -4.06 -23.57
C ALA A 477 -0.24 -3.21 -23.14
N PHE A 478 0.11 -3.21 -21.84
CA PHE A 478 1.19 -2.44 -21.19
C PHE A 478 1.89 -3.30 -20.13
N PRO A 479 2.69 -4.30 -20.54
CA PRO A 479 3.19 -5.33 -19.62
C PRO A 479 4.24 -4.84 -18.62
N GLN A 480 4.93 -3.74 -18.92
CA GLN A 480 5.95 -3.14 -18.06
C GLN A 480 5.35 -2.13 -17.07
N GLU A 481 4.16 -1.59 -17.35
CA GLU A 481 3.49 -0.56 -16.55
C GLU A 481 2.33 -1.12 -15.72
N CYS A 482 1.54 -2.03 -16.29
CA CYS A 482 0.33 -2.55 -15.68
C CYS A 482 0.52 -3.93 -15.07
N PRO A 483 0.17 -4.14 -13.78
CA PRO A 483 0.34 -5.43 -13.13
C PRO A 483 -0.68 -6.45 -13.62
N TYR A 484 -0.27 -7.71 -13.66
CA TYR A 484 -1.19 -8.83 -13.90
C TYR A 484 -2.19 -8.94 -12.73
N PRO A 485 -3.51 -9.04 -12.99
CA PRO A 485 -4.53 -9.04 -11.96
C PRO A 485 -4.69 -10.42 -11.30
N HIS A 486 -3.72 -10.78 -10.48
CA HIS A 486 -3.76 -12.00 -9.69
C HIS A 486 -4.89 -11.97 -8.66
N VAL A 487 -5.62 -13.07 -8.53
CA VAL A 487 -6.65 -13.24 -7.50
C VAL A 487 -5.95 -13.82 -6.27
N HIS A 488 -5.70 -12.98 -5.28
CA HIS A 488 -5.08 -13.42 -4.03
C HIS A 488 -6.13 -14.10 -3.15
N GLU A 489 -5.74 -15.12 -2.38
CA GLU A 489 -6.60 -15.64 -1.30
C GLU A 489 -6.74 -14.64 -0.15
N ASN A 490 -5.64 -13.93 0.17
CA ASN A 490 -5.59 -12.92 1.21
C ASN A 490 -4.94 -11.63 0.70
N ALA A 491 -5.76 -10.60 0.47
CA ALA A 491 -5.35 -9.28 0.02
C ALA A 491 -4.24 -8.63 0.88
N ALA A 492 -4.17 -8.95 2.18
CA ALA A 492 -3.18 -8.38 3.08
C ALA A 492 -1.73 -8.72 2.67
N VAL A 493 -1.51 -9.69 1.76
CA VAL A 493 -0.20 -9.94 1.12
C VAL A 493 0.35 -8.72 0.39
N LEU A 494 -0.50 -7.80 -0.04
CA LEU A 494 -0.10 -6.58 -0.73
C LEU A 494 0.10 -5.39 0.22
N SER A 495 -0.27 -5.53 1.51
CA SER A 495 -0.03 -4.48 2.50
C SER A 495 1.40 -4.58 3.07
N PRO A 496 2.17 -3.48 3.08
CA PRO A 496 3.47 -3.42 3.75
C PRO A 496 3.39 -3.81 5.24
N GLY A 497 2.26 -3.52 5.89
CA GLY A 497 1.98 -3.84 7.29
C GLY A 497 2.21 -5.32 7.64
N LYS A 498 1.78 -6.22 6.76
CA LYS A 498 1.88 -7.68 6.96
C LYS A 498 3.33 -8.16 7.04
N TRP A 499 4.21 -7.48 6.31
CA TRP A 499 5.56 -7.88 6.01
C TRP A 499 6.61 -7.24 6.94
N LEU A 500 6.25 -6.17 7.65
CA LEU A 500 7.13 -5.48 8.60
C LEU A 500 7.61 -6.37 9.77
N ASN A 501 6.83 -7.39 10.15
CA ASN A 501 7.08 -8.24 11.33
C ASN A 501 7.45 -9.70 11.00
N SER A 502 7.27 -10.15 9.76
CA SER A 502 7.26 -11.58 9.40
C SER A 502 8.60 -12.11 8.86
N GLY A 503 9.62 -11.26 8.71
CA GLY A 503 10.99 -11.67 8.35
C GLY A 503 11.47 -11.11 7.02
N SER A 504 12.66 -11.56 6.61
CA SER A 504 13.36 -11.08 5.41
C SER A 504 12.71 -11.62 4.13
N PHE A 505 12.35 -10.75 3.19
CA PHE A 505 11.92 -11.13 1.83
C PHE A 505 13.04 -11.76 1.01
N THR A 506 14.26 -11.84 1.53
CA THR A 506 15.43 -12.25 0.74
C THR A 506 15.57 -13.75 0.62
N ALA A 507 15.75 -14.18 -0.63
CA ALA A 507 16.16 -15.51 -1.01
C ALA A 507 17.47 -15.91 -0.30
N PRO A 508 17.55 -17.10 0.30
CA PRO A 508 18.83 -17.65 0.76
C PRO A 508 19.77 -17.82 -0.44
N LYS A 509 21.09 -17.78 -0.18
CA LYS A 509 22.10 -17.85 -1.24
C LYS A 509 21.97 -19.13 -2.08
N GLU A 510 21.59 -20.23 -1.42
CA GLU A 510 21.39 -21.54 -2.04
C GLU A 510 20.23 -21.52 -3.04
N GLU A 511 19.15 -20.79 -2.76
CA GLU A 511 18.03 -20.64 -3.68
C GLU A 511 18.46 -19.88 -4.93
N ARG A 512 19.19 -18.77 -4.74
CA ARG A 512 19.69 -17.95 -5.85
C ARG A 512 20.60 -18.75 -6.80
N VAL A 513 21.53 -19.53 -6.23
CA VAL A 513 22.44 -20.38 -7.01
C VAL A 513 21.66 -21.46 -7.77
N ARG A 514 20.71 -22.14 -7.13
CA ARG A 514 19.89 -23.18 -7.78
C ARG A 514 19.09 -22.63 -8.95
N ALA A 515 18.50 -21.44 -8.83
CA ALA A 515 17.77 -20.80 -9.92
C ALA A 515 18.66 -20.51 -11.14
N MET A 516 19.93 -20.12 -10.91
CA MET A 516 20.91 -19.93 -11.99
C MET A 516 21.32 -21.25 -12.64
N GLU A 517 21.53 -22.30 -11.84
CA GLU A 517 21.92 -23.64 -12.33
C GLU A 517 20.80 -24.30 -13.14
N GLN A 518 19.54 -24.17 -12.70
CA GLN A 518 18.37 -24.73 -13.38
C GLN A 518 18.21 -24.15 -14.79
N ALA A 519 18.40 -22.84 -14.96
CA ALA A 519 18.35 -22.19 -16.27
C ALA A 519 19.45 -22.71 -17.22
N GLY A 520 20.66 -23.01 -16.72
CA GLY A 520 21.73 -23.61 -17.52
C GLY A 520 21.48 -25.07 -17.92
N SER A 521 20.54 -25.76 -17.24
CA SER A 521 20.17 -27.15 -17.50
C SER A 521 18.89 -27.33 -18.33
N ALA A 522 18.13 -26.25 -18.56
CA ALA A 522 16.93 -26.29 -19.39
C ALA A 522 17.32 -26.60 -20.84
N THR A 523 16.81 -27.72 -21.37
CA THR A 523 17.09 -28.17 -22.74
C THR A 523 16.61 -27.14 -23.76
N GLU A 524 17.26 -27.08 -24.93
CA GLU A 524 16.82 -26.23 -26.06
C GLU A 524 15.34 -26.47 -26.42
N GLU A 525 14.83 -27.70 -26.20
CA GLU A 525 13.43 -28.07 -26.37
C GLU A 525 12.48 -27.39 -25.35
N ALA A 526 12.93 -27.14 -24.11
CA ALA A 526 12.13 -26.43 -23.10
C ALA A 526 12.08 -24.92 -23.38
N HIS A 527 13.17 -24.36 -23.92
CA HIS A 527 13.20 -22.98 -24.40
C HIS A 527 12.29 -22.81 -25.64
N GLN A 528 12.36 -23.73 -26.61
CA GLN A 528 11.49 -23.72 -27.78
C GLN A 528 10.00 -23.94 -27.45
N ALA A 529 9.68 -24.76 -26.44
CA ALA A 529 8.29 -24.95 -25.98
C ALA A 529 7.74 -23.71 -25.26
N ALA A 530 8.58 -22.97 -24.52
CA ALA A 530 8.20 -21.71 -23.87
C ALA A 530 8.06 -20.56 -24.88
N GLU A 531 8.93 -20.49 -25.89
CA GLU A 531 8.86 -19.50 -26.99
C GLU A 531 7.69 -19.77 -27.96
N ALA A 532 7.34 -21.04 -28.21
CA ALA A 532 6.27 -21.42 -29.13
C ALA A 532 4.84 -21.21 -28.60
N GLN A 533 4.68 -20.77 -27.34
CA GLN A 533 3.39 -20.52 -26.71
C GLN A 533 3.27 -19.06 -26.23
N PRO A 534 3.21 -18.10 -27.16
CA PRO A 534 3.19 -16.68 -26.83
C PRO A 534 1.84 -16.33 -26.21
N GLN A 535 1.83 -15.99 -24.91
CA GLN A 535 0.74 -15.29 -24.19
C GLN A 535 -0.63 -15.99 -24.09
N ALA A 536 -0.96 -16.96 -24.94
CA ALA A 536 -2.27 -17.63 -25.00
C ALA A 536 -2.54 -18.56 -23.81
N LEU A 537 -1.51 -19.05 -23.11
CA LEU A 537 -1.67 -19.91 -21.94
C LEU A 537 -2.01 -19.17 -20.65
N GLU A 538 -1.90 -17.85 -20.61
CA GLU A 538 -2.09 -17.10 -19.38
C GLU A 538 -3.42 -16.35 -19.30
N TRP A 539 -4.20 -16.36 -20.38
CA TRP A 539 -5.50 -15.70 -20.36
C TRP A 539 -6.49 -16.51 -19.50
N SER A 540 -6.81 -15.99 -18.31
CA SER A 540 -7.91 -16.50 -17.50
C SER A 540 -9.21 -15.81 -17.89
N GLU A 541 -10.26 -16.61 -18.07
CA GLU A 541 -11.65 -16.17 -18.36
C GLU A 541 -12.44 -15.78 -17.10
N ASP A 542 -11.82 -15.83 -15.91
CA ASP A 542 -12.48 -15.53 -14.65
C ASP A 542 -12.71 -14.02 -14.53
N GLU A 543 -13.97 -13.62 -14.41
CA GLU A 543 -14.31 -12.21 -14.23
C GLU A 543 -14.62 -11.88 -12.78
N VAL A 544 -14.09 -10.75 -12.32
CA VAL A 544 -14.37 -10.15 -11.02
C VAL A 544 -14.65 -8.67 -11.24
N LEU A 545 -15.78 -8.21 -10.72
CA LEU A 545 -16.18 -6.80 -10.72
C LEU A 545 -16.06 -6.27 -9.28
N PRO A 546 -14.85 -5.93 -8.81
CA PRO A 546 -14.61 -5.67 -7.39
C PRO A 546 -15.39 -4.47 -6.85
N LEU A 547 -15.73 -3.51 -7.70
CA LEU A 547 -16.39 -2.26 -7.32
C LEU A 547 -17.91 -2.32 -7.42
N GLU A 548 -18.46 -3.33 -8.09
CA GLU A 548 -19.90 -3.54 -8.16
C GLU A 548 -20.38 -4.26 -6.89
N GLU A 549 -21.48 -3.79 -6.31
CA GLU A 549 -22.10 -4.52 -5.23
C GLU A 549 -22.77 -5.78 -5.80
N PRO A 550 -22.58 -6.95 -5.17
CA PRO A 550 -23.31 -8.14 -5.58
C PRO A 550 -24.79 -7.82 -5.47
N ALA A 551 -25.52 -7.94 -6.58
CA ALA A 551 -26.96 -7.74 -6.59
C ALA A 551 -27.54 -8.53 -5.42
N GLN A 552 -28.09 -7.83 -4.42
CA GLN A 552 -28.72 -8.47 -3.27
C GLN A 552 -29.77 -9.42 -3.85
N ARG A 553 -29.45 -10.71 -3.89
CA ARG A 553 -30.47 -11.74 -4.11
C ARG A 553 -31.47 -11.46 -3.02
N SER A 554 -32.62 -10.93 -3.40
CA SER A 554 -33.76 -10.82 -2.51
C SER A 554 -34.04 -12.25 -2.05
N ARG A 555 -33.43 -12.68 -0.94
CA ARG A 555 -33.94 -13.79 -0.17
C ARG A 555 -35.34 -13.34 0.16
N GLY A 556 -36.30 -13.83 -0.63
CA GLY A 556 -37.65 -13.30 -0.69
C GLY A 556 -38.13 -13.06 0.73
N ALA A 557 -38.70 -11.88 0.97
CA ALA A 557 -39.16 -11.44 2.28
C ALA A 557 -40.03 -12.49 3.02
N LEU A 558 -40.58 -13.49 2.29
CA LEU A 558 -41.24 -14.66 2.87
C LEU A 558 -40.34 -15.54 3.75
N GLY A 559 -39.08 -15.79 3.40
CA GLY A 559 -38.22 -16.75 4.13
C GLY A 559 -37.75 -16.22 5.49
N GLY A 560 -37.35 -14.94 5.54
CA GLY A 560 -36.91 -14.29 6.78
C GLY A 560 -38.05 -14.03 7.77
N ASN A 561 -39.24 -13.70 7.25
CA ASN A 561 -40.42 -13.50 8.09
C ASN A 561 -40.97 -14.81 8.65
N ALA A 562 -40.94 -15.91 7.88
CA ALA A 562 -41.34 -17.23 8.35
C ALA A 562 -40.41 -17.75 9.46
N ALA A 563 -39.09 -17.56 9.33
CA ALA A 563 -38.12 -17.95 10.35
C ALA A 563 -38.29 -17.14 11.64
N ARG A 564 -38.53 -15.82 11.55
CA ARG A 564 -38.82 -14.97 12.72
C ARG A 564 -40.13 -15.35 13.42
N LEU A 565 -41.18 -15.64 12.66
CA LEU A 565 -42.45 -16.13 13.21
C LEU A 565 -42.29 -17.47 13.91
N ALA A 566 -41.53 -18.41 13.33
CA ALA A 566 -41.27 -19.71 13.94
C ALA A 566 -40.52 -19.59 15.28
N VAL A 567 -39.52 -18.71 15.34
CA VAL A 567 -38.76 -18.45 16.58
C VAL A 567 -39.65 -17.79 17.64
N GLN A 568 -40.47 -16.80 17.26
CA GLN A 568 -41.40 -16.15 18.18
C GLN A 568 -42.46 -17.13 18.72
N LEU A 569 -42.98 -18.02 17.88
CA LEU A 569 -43.92 -19.08 18.29
C LEU A 569 -43.25 -20.10 19.22
N ALA A 570 -42.00 -20.47 18.96
CA ALA A 570 -41.24 -21.38 19.82
C ALA A 570 -41.00 -20.77 21.21
N VAL A 571 -40.65 -19.48 21.28
CA VAL A 571 -40.49 -18.74 22.55
C VAL A 571 -41.82 -18.64 23.29
N LEU A 572 -42.92 -18.32 22.60
CA LEU A 572 -44.24 -18.24 23.21
C LEU A 572 -44.70 -19.60 23.76
N LEU A 573 -44.45 -20.69 23.02
CA LEU A 573 -44.74 -22.06 23.45
C LEU A 573 -43.88 -22.49 24.65
N ALA A 574 -42.62 -22.06 24.70
CA ALA A 574 -41.75 -22.31 25.84
C ALA A 574 -42.22 -21.57 27.09
N LEU A 575 -42.65 -20.31 26.95
CA LEU A 575 -43.22 -19.51 28.04
C LEU A 575 -44.56 -20.06 28.53
N LEU A 576 -45.43 -20.50 27.62
CA LEU A 576 -46.70 -21.16 27.97
C LEU A 576 -46.45 -22.50 28.67
N ARG A 577 -45.50 -23.31 28.20
CA ARG A 577 -45.12 -24.55 28.91
C ARG A 577 -44.64 -24.26 30.32
N ALA A 578 -43.78 -23.25 30.50
CA ALA A 578 -43.30 -22.86 31.83
C ALA A 578 -44.42 -22.35 32.74
N ALA A 579 -45.43 -21.67 32.20
CA ALA A 579 -46.59 -21.19 32.95
C ALA A 579 -47.59 -22.30 33.35
N PHE A 580 -47.70 -23.37 32.56
CA PHE A 580 -48.59 -24.51 32.87
C PHE A 580 -47.91 -25.63 33.68
N SER A 581 -46.59 -25.61 33.80
CA SER A 581 -45.82 -26.54 34.65
C SER A 581 -45.42 -25.95 36.01
N GLY A 582 -46.03 -24.83 36.41
CA GLY A 582 -45.83 -24.15 37.69
C GLY A 582 -46.95 -24.41 38.68
#